data_AF-A0A2V9VTV8-F1
#
_entry.id   AF-A0A2V9VTV8-F1
#
_cell.length_a   1.000
_cell.length_b   1.000
_cell.length_c   1.000
_cell.angle_alpha   90.00
_cell.angle_beta   90.00
_cell.angle_gamma   90.00
#
_symmetry.space_group_name_H-M   'P 1'
#
loop_
_entity.id
_entity.type
_entity.pdbx_description
1 polymer ?
#
loop_
_entity_poly.entity_id
_entity_poly.type
_entity_poly.pdbx_seq_one_letter_code
_entity_poly.pdbx_strand_id
1 'polypeptide(L)' 'ENPLILDSRTPTRKVQDFMLMETRFKMLTKSKPEDAKRLWQEAQHDVEARYRLYEYLAQRKMTPEPKAAD' A
#
# COMPACT_ATOMS: atom_id res chain seq x y z
N GLU A 1 2.66 24.43 -3.77
CA GLU A 1 3.24 23.11 -4.10
C GLU A 1 2.45 22.02 -3.40
N ASN A 2 2.50 20.76 -3.84
CA ASN A 2 1.77 19.67 -3.20
C ASN A 2 2.40 19.36 -1.82
N PRO A 3 1.63 19.37 -0.71
CA PRO A 3 2.17 19.15 0.63
C PRO A 3 2.54 17.68 0.88
N LEU A 4 2.01 16.74 0.09
CA LEU A 4 2.35 15.33 0.20
C LEU A 4 3.52 15.01 -0.74
N ILE A 5 4.62 14.58 -0.13
CA ILE A 5 5.79 14.02 -0.83
C ILE A 5 5.84 12.53 -0.51
N LEU A 6 5.99 11.69 -1.54
CA LEU A 6 6.12 10.25 -1.40
C LEU A 6 7.60 9.83 -1.48
N ASP A 7 8.23 9.60 -0.33
CA ASP A 7 9.67 9.25 -0.25
C ASP A 7 9.95 7.78 -0.62
N SER A 8 8.93 6.94 -0.60
CA SER A 8 9.05 5.52 -0.98
C SER A 8 9.05 5.36 -2.50
N ARG A 9 9.97 4.54 -3.02
CA ARG A 9 9.98 4.14 -4.43
C ARG A 9 8.84 3.16 -4.74
N THR A 10 8.53 3.00 -6.02
CA THR A 10 7.62 1.96 -6.51
C THR A 10 8.02 0.58 -5.98
N PRO A 11 7.09 -0.19 -5.39
CA PRO A 11 7.36 -1.54 -4.91
C PRO A 11 7.82 -2.45 -6.05
N THR A 12 8.90 -3.20 -5.84
CA THR A 12 9.49 -4.11 -6.85
C THR A 12 9.31 -5.59 -6.52
N ARG A 13 8.77 -5.92 -5.34
CA ARG A 13 8.58 -7.29 -4.85
C ARG A 13 7.16 -7.47 -4.31
N LYS A 14 6.66 -8.71 -4.33
CA LYS A 14 5.36 -9.04 -3.76
C LYS A 14 5.41 -8.96 -2.23
N VAL A 15 4.31 -8.56 -1.61
CA VAL A 15 4.23 -8.43 -0.14
C VAL A 15 4.45 -9.79 0.54
N GLN A 16 3.97 -10.86 -0.09
CA GLN A 16 4.13 -12.23 0.40
C GLN A 16 5.59 -12.61 0.57
N ASP A 17 6.48 -12.21 -0.34
CA ASP A 17 7.91 -12.57 -0.29
C ASP A 17 8.57 -12.03 0.98
N PHE A 18 8.16 -10.83 1.41
CA PHE A 18 8.62 -10.21 2.65
C PHE A 18 7.95 -10.86 3.88
N MET A 19 6.62 -11.02 3.85
CA MET A 19 5.87 -11.62 4.98
C MET A 19 6.36 -13.04 5.29
N LEU A 20 6.67 -13.84 4.27
CA LEU A 20 7.24 -15.17 4.43
C LEU A 20 8.68 -15.17 4.97
N MET A 21 9.31 -14.04 5.25
CA MET A 21 10.57 -14.01 6.02
C MET A 21 10.31 -14.12 7.52
N GLU A 22 9.09 -13.86 7.98
CA GLU A 22 8.76 -13.78 9.40
C GLU A 22 7.90 -14.96 9.87
N THR A 23 8.21 -15.50 11.05
CA THR A 23 7.52 -16.68 11.61
C THR A 23 6.02 -16.44 11.80
N ARG A 24 5.61 -15.22 12.15
CA ARG A 24 4.19 -14.89 12.40
C ARG A 24 3.28 -15.15 11.19
N PHE A 25 3.79 -14.99 9.97
CA PHE A 25 3.04 -15.29 8.75
C PHE A 25 3.25 -16.73 8.29
N LYS A 26 4.46 -17.28 8.47
CA LYS A 26 4.74 -18.70 8.17
C LYS A 26 3.86 -19.67 8.98
N MET A 27 3.55 -19.35 10.24
CA MET A 27 2.72 -20.24 11.07
C MET A 27 1.30 -20.38 10.54
N LEU A 28 0.77 -19.37 9.85
CA LEU A 28 -0.56 -19.42 9.25
C LEU A 28 -0.61 -20.39 8.06
N THR A 29 0.48 -20.50 7.28
CA THR A 29 0.56 -21.45 6.16
C THR A 29 0.42 -22.90 6.63
N LYS A 30 0.87 -23.20 7.85
CA LYS A 30 0.87 -24.55 8.43
C LYS A 30 -0.45 -24.89 9.12
N SER A 31 -1.07 -23.92 9.78
CA SER A 31 -2.28 -24.12 10.60
C SER A 31 -3.58 -23.92 9.82
N LYS A 32 -3.60 -22.99 8.86
CA LYS A 32 -4.80 -22.63 8.07
C LYS A 32 -4.44 -22.28 6.62
N PRO A 33 -4.00 -23.24 5.80
CA PRO A 33 -3.46 -22.97 4.47
C PRO A 33 -4.42 -22.22 3.52
N GLU A 34 -5.72 -22.52 3.55
CA GLU A 34 -6.71 -21.86 2.70
C GLU A 34 -6.95 -20.39 3.07
N ASP A 35 -7.11 -20.11 4.37
CA ASP A 35 -7.21 -18.73 4.87
C ASP A 35 -5.96 -17.94 4.53
N ALA A 36 -4.82 -18.58 4.69
CA ALA A 36 -3.55 -17.96 4.41
C ALA A 36 -3.48 -17.56 2.92
N LYS A 37 -3.91 -18.45 2.00
CA LYS A 37 -4.01 -18.17 0.54
C LYS A 37 -4.84 -16.95 0.23
N ARG A 38 -6.04 -16.88 0.82
CA ARG A 38 -6.96 -15.76 0.67
C ARG A 38 -6.34 -14.46 1.22
N LEU A 39 -5.77 -14.51 2.42
CA LEU A 39 -5.19 -13.35 3.09
C LEU A 39 -3.95 -12.80 2.36
N TRP A 40 -3.13 -13.62 1.69
CA TRP A 40 -2.03 -13.09 0.88
C TRP A 40 -2.51 -12.32 -0.34
N GLN A 41 -3.62 -12.76 -0.96
CA GLN A 41 -4.22 -12.05 -2.08
C GLN A 41 -4.79 -10.70 -1.63
N GLU A 42 -5.51 -10.68 -0.51
CA GLU A 42 -6.04 -9.47 0.11
C GLU A 42 -4.89 -8.51 0.49
N ALA A 43 -3.86 -9.00 1.18
CA ALA A 43 -2.70 -8.19 1.55
C ALA A 43 -1.98 -7.57 0.35
N GLN A 44 -1.85 -8.32 -0.76
CA GLN A 44 -1.24 -7.80 -1.98
C GLN A 44 -2.11 -6.69 -2.60
N HIS A 45 -3.43 -6.88 -2.64
CA HIS A 45 -4.36 -5.86 -3.12
C HIS A 45 -4.28 -4.58 -2.27
N ASP A 46 -4.28 -4.71 -0.95
CA ASP A 46 -4.26 -3.58 -0.03
C ASP A 46 -3.01 -2.72 -0.17
N VAL A 47 -1.83 -3.36 -0.27
CA VAL A 47 -0.57 -2.59 -0.43
C VAL A 47 -0.51 -1.88 -1.77
N GLU A 48 -1.02 -2.49 -2.85
CA GLU A 48 -1.09 -1.87 -4.17
C GLU A 48 -2.07 -0.70 -4.17
N ALA A 49 -3.27 -0.88 -3.62
CA ALA A 49 -4.29 0.16 -3.54
C ALA A 49 -3.77 1.37 -2.75
N ARG A 50 -3.15 1.11 -1.59
CA ARG A 50 -2.59 2.17 -0.73
C ARG A 50 -1.44 2.90 -1.41
N TYR A 51 -0.51 2.18 -2.05
CA TYR A 51 0.58 2.82 -2.78
C TYR A 51 0.04 3.71 -3.92
N ARG A 52 -0.88 3.19 -4.75
CA ARG A 52 -1.50 3.96 -5.84
C ARG A 52 -2.22 5.21 -5.34
N LEU A 53 -2.90 5.12 -4.19
CA LEU A 53 -3.53 6.27 -3.57
C LEU A 53 -2.50 7.35 -3.20
N TYR A 54 -1.41 6.98 -2.53
CA TYR A 54 -0.39 7.95 -2.16
C TYR A 54 0.36 8.52 -3.38
N GLU A 55 0.61 7.69 -4.38
CA GLU A 55 1.19 8.12 -5.65
C GLU A 55 0.30 9.14 -6.36
N TYR A 56 -1.01 8.86 -6.46
CA TYR A 56 -1.99 9.79 -6.99
C TYR A 56 -2.02 11.11 -6.22
N LEU A 57 -2.08 11.03 -4.88
CA LEU A 57 -2.13 12.21 -4.02
C LEU A 57 -0.87 13.06 -4.16
N ALA A 58 0.32 12.46 -4.25
CA ALA A 58 1.59 13.17 -4.39
C ALA A 58 1.77 13.80 -5.79
N GLN A 59 1.19 13.20 -6.84
CA GLN A 59 1.27 13.72 -8.21
C GLN A 59 0.19 14.77 -8.53
N ARG A 60 -0.85 14.89 -7.71
CA ARG A 60 -1.96 15.82 -7.95
C ARG A 60 -1.46 17.27 -7.96
N LYS A 61 -1.79 18.01 -9.04
CA LYS A 61 -1.66 19.47 -9.06
C LYS A 61 -2.79 20.05 -8.21
N MET A 62 -2.46 20.67 -7.09
CA MET A 62 -3.47 21.37 -6.29
C MET A 62 -3.97 22.58 -7.08
N THR A 63 -5.26 22.59 -7.42
CA THR A 63 -5.92 23.79 -7.90
C THR A 63 -6.00 24.74 -6.69
N PRO A 64 -5.50 25.98 -6.78
CA PRO A 64 -5.60 26.91 -5.67
C PRO A 64 -7.08 27.12 -5.34
N GLU A 65 -7.45 26.98 -4.07
CA GLU A 65 -8.79 27.35 -3.59
C GLU A 65 -9.03 28.83 -3.91
N PRO A 66 -10.23 29.21 -4.37
CA PRO A 66 -10.55 30.63 -4.49
C PRO A 66 -10.47 31.21 -3.09
N LYS A 67 -9.53 32.15 -2.88
CA LYS A 67 -9.43 32.92 -1.63
C LYS A 67 -10.83 33.41 -1.29
N ALA A 68 -11.33 33.01 -0.11
CA ALA A 68 -12.56 33.56 0.43
C ALA A 68 -12.47 35.10 0.33
N ALA A 69 -13.42 35.69 -0.38
CA ALA A 69 -13.49 37.13 -0.55
C ALA A 69 -13.78 37.75 0.83
N ASP A 70 -12.84 38.57 1.30
CA ASP A 70 -13.05 39.53 2.38
C ASP A 70 -14.07 40.61 1.99
#